data_AF-A0A2L0U0E7-F1
#
_entry.id   AF-A0A2L0U0E7-F1
#
_cell.length_a   1.000
_cell.length_b   1.000
_cell.length_c   1.000
_cell.angle_alpha   90.00
_cell.angle_beta   90.00
_cell.angle_gamma   90.00
#
_symmetry.space_group_name_H-M   'P 1'
#
loop_
_entity.id
_entity.type
_entity.pdbx_description
1 polymer ?
#
loop_
_entity_poly.entity_id
_entity_poly.type
_entity_poly.pdbx_seq_one_letter_code
_entity_poly.pdbx_strand_id
1 'polypeptide(L)'
;MEFKPKATVCAVMLVLLLLSSYSDSGGIGVAEARICTGKSQHHSFPCISDKSCTKTCLSEHGAKWTAGYCKIRRCTCQREC
;
A
#
# COMPACT_ATOMS: atom_id res chain seq x y z
N MET A 1 1.53 29.68 -47.19
CA MET A 1 0.25 29.19 -46.63
C MET A 1 -0.06 30.06 -45.43
N GLU A 2 -0.95 31.06 -45.60
CA GLU A 2 -1.37 31.89 -44.48
C GLU A 2 -2.32 31.09 -43.60
N PHE A 3 -1.79 30.50 -42.53
CA PHE A 3 -2.61 29.88 -41.51
C PHE A 3 -3.35 31.00 -40.78
N LYS A 4 -4.63 31.19 -41.13
CA LYS A 4 -5.56 32.08 -40.43
C LYS A 4 -5.39 31.83 -38.92
N PRO A 5 -4.92 32.80 -38.13
CA PRO A 5 -4.54 32.59 -36.72
C PRO A 5 -5.67 31.99 -35.88
N LYS A 6 -6.91 32.31 -36.26
CA LYS A 6 -8.16 31.72 -35.75
C LYS A 6 -8.20 30.19 -35.83
N ALA A 7 -7.79 29.61 -36.96
CA ALA A 7 -7.79 28.17 -37.17
C ALA A 7 -6.72 27.47 -36.33
N THR A 8 -5.56 28.10 -36.16
CA THR A 8 -4.46 27.61 -35.33
C THR A 8 -4.85 27.62 -33.85
N VAL A 9 -5.53 28.67 -33.38
CA VAL A 9 -6.03 28.76 -32.00
C VAL A 9 -7.07 27.68 -31.72
N CYS A 10 -8.01 27.43 -32.64
CA CYS A 10 -8.98 26.35 -32.48
C CYS A 10 -8.32 24.97 -32.44
N ALA A 11 -7.31 24.74 -33.28
CA ALA A 11 -6.56 23.48 -33.29
C ALA A 11 -5.80 23.26 -31.98
N VAL A 12 -5.16 24.29 -31.44
CA VAL A 12 -4.44 24.22 -30.16
C VAL A 12 -5.40 23.96 -28.99
N MET A 13 -6.57 24.63 -28.97
CA MET A 13 -7.60 24.39 -27.95
C MET A 13 -8.14 22.97 -27.99
N LEU A 14 -8.39 22.41 -29.19
CA LEU A 14 -8.86 21.03 -29.34
C LEU A 14 -7.81 20.02 -28.87
N VAL A 15 -6.52 20.25 -29.16
CA VAL A 15 -5.43 19.39 -28.69
C VAL A 15 -5.31 19.42 -27.16
N LEU A 16 -5.42 20.61 -26.54
CA LEU A 16 -5.40 20.76 -25.08
C LEU A 16 -6.60 20.07 -24.39
N LEU A 17 -7.79 20.15 -25.00
CA LEU A 17 -8.98 19.44 -24.52
C LEU A 17 -8.80 17.92 -24.57
N LEU A 18 -8.25 17.39 -25.66
CA LEU A 18 -7.97 15.96 -25.82
C LEU A 18 -6.94 15.44 -24.81
N LEU A 19 -5.90 16.23 -24.52
CA LEU A 19 -4.89 15.93 -23.50
C LEU A 19 -5.49 15.91 -22.08
N SER A 20 -6.46 16.79 -21.81
CA SER A 20 -7.11 16.89 -20.49
C SER A 20 -8.01 15.68 -20.20
N SER A 21 -8.69 15.15 -21.22
CA SER A 21 -9.52 13.93 -21.09
C SER A 21 -8.74 12.64 -20.83
N TYR A 22 -7.41 12.64 -21.02
CA TYR A 22 -6.57 11.46 -20.80
C TYR A 22 -6.09 11.31 -19.34
N SER A 23 -6.39 12.29 -18.47
CA SER A 23 -5.89 12.32 -17.09
C SER A 23 -6.79 11.59 -16.09
N ASP A 24 -7.95 11.07 -16.50
CA ASP A 24 -8.95 10.47 -15.61
C ASP A 24 -9.10 8.95 -15.79
N SER A 25 -8.00 8.24 -16.04
CA SER A 25 -7.98 6.77 -15.89
C SER A 25 -6.76 6.27 -15.12
N GLY A 26 -6.12 7.16 -14.37
CA GLY A 26 -5.06 6.83 -13.43
C GLY A 26 -5.59 6.88 -12.02
N GLY A 27 -6.70 6.17 -11.74
CA GLY A 27 -7.02 5.83 -10.37
C GLY A 27 -5.78 5.15 -9.80
N ILE A 28 -5.01 5.87 -9.00
CA ILE A 28 -3.96 5.32 -8.17
C ILE A 28 -4.72 4.40 -7.23
N GLY A 29 -4.90 3.16 -7.67
CA GLY A 29 -5.30 2.07 -6.81
C GLY A 29 -4.20 2.02 -5.77
N VAL A 30 -4.45 2.65 -4.62
CA VAL A 30 -3.66 2.42 -3.42
C VAL A 30 -3.77 0.92 -3.22
N ALA A 31 -2.74 0.19 -3.64
CA ALA A 31 -2.64 -1.22 -3.39
C ALA A 31 -2.52 -1.32 -1.87
N GLU A 32 -3.64 -1.57 -1.19
CA GLU A 32 -3.67 -1.94 0.22
C GLU A 32 -2.67 -3.10 0.36
N ALA A 33 -1.54 -2.84 1.01
CA ALA A 33 -0.53 -3.86 1.24
C ALA A 33 -1.23 -5.03 1.94
N ARG A 34 -1.17 -6.24 1.37
CA ARG A 34 -1.87 -7.38 1.96
C ARG A 34 -1.11 -7.72 3.23
N ILE A 35 -1.70 -7.48 4.39
CA ILE A 35 -1.07 -7.86 5.65
C ILE A 35 -1.36 -9.34 5.89
N CYS A 36 -0.32 -10.18 5.83
CA CYS A 36 -0.43 -11.55 6.27
C CYS A 36 -0.24 -11.64 7.78
N THR A 37 -1.12 -12.39 8.45
CA THR A 37 -1.01 -12.69 9.88
C THR A 37 -0.66 -14.15 10.11
N GLY A 38 0.22 -14.44 11.08
CA GLY A 38 0.54 -15.79 11.53
C GLY A 38 0.61 -15.89 13.05
N LYS A 39 0.51 -17.10 13.58
CA LYS A 39 0.80 -17.35 15.00
C LYS A 39 2.32 -17.38 15.19
N SER A 40 2.82 -16.71 16.21
CA SER A 40 4.23 -16.87 16.61
C SER A 40 4.50 -18.32 17.02
N GLN A 41 5.63 -18.89 16.60
CA GLN A 41 6.04 -20.23 17.00
C GLN A 41 6.71 -20.26 18.39
N HIS A 42 7.28 -19.13 18.84
CA HIS A 42 8.07 -19.07 20.08
C HIS A 42 7.38 -18.43 21.29
N HIS A 43 6.11 -18.03 21.19
CA HIS A 43 5.44 -17.33 22.30
C HIS A 43 4.83 -18.32 23.30
N SER A 44 5.59 -18.72 24.32
CA SER A 44 5.18 -19.71 25.34
C SER A 44 4.27 -19.17 26.45
N PHE A 45 4.13 -17.85 26.61
CA PHE A 45 3.38 -17.22 27.71
C PHE A 45 2.13 -16.49 27.22
N PRO A 46 1.12 -16.20 28.06
CA PRO A 46 0.03 -15.33 27.64
C PRO A 46 0.57 -13.98 27.17
N CYS A 47 0.08 -13.51 26.02
CA CYS A 47 0.44 -12.21 25.47
C CYS A 47 -0.13 -11.11 26.38
N ILE A 48 0.78 -10.34 27.00
CA ILE A 48 0.45 -9.25 27.94
C ILE A 48 0.81 -7.88 27.33
N SER A 49 1.74 -7.85 26.38
CA SER A 49 2.23 -6.62 25.74
C SER A 49 2.50 -6.84 24.26
N ASP A 50 1.94 -5.97 23.42
CA ASP A 50 2.17 -5.97 21.96
C ASP A 50 3.64 -5.73 21.63
N LYS A 51 4.36 -4.95 22.45
CA LYS A 51 5.79 -4.69 22.25
C LYS A 51 6.63 -5.96 22.44
N SER A 52 6.31 -6.77 23.44
CA SER A 52 6.98 -8.05 23.67
C SER A 52 6.66 -9.02 22.53
N CYS A 53 5.39 -9.09 22.12
CA CYS A 53 4.96 -9.91 20.99
C CYS A 53 5.67 -9.50 19.68
N THR A 54 5.73 -8.21 19.37
CA THR A 54 6.47 -7.69 18.23
C THR A 54 7.95 -8.11 18.27
N LYS A 55 8.64 -7.95 19.41
CA LYS A 55 10.04 -8.38 19.54
C LYS A 55 10.22 -9.88 19.27
N THR A 56 9.32 -10.72 19.79
CA THR A 56 9.33 -12.17 19.51
C THR A 56 9.14 -12.44 18.02
N CYS A 57 8.14 -11.83 17.39
CA CYS A 57 7.91 -11.97 15.95
C CYS A 57 9.14 -11.53 15.12
N LEU A 58 9.75 -10.38 15.45
CA LEU A 58 10.96 -9.90 14.76
C LEU A 58 12.16 -10.86 14.91
N SER A 59 12.24 -11.61 16.02
CA SER A 59 13.29 -12.60 16.27
C SER A 59 13.07 -13.95 15.58
N GLU A 60 11.88 -14.21 15.02
CA GLU A 60 11.62 -15.45 14.29
C GLU A 60 12.32 -15.42 12.92
N HIS A 61 13.51 -16.00 12.88
CA HIS A 61 14.30 -16.16 11.67
C HIS A 61 13.59 -17.10 10.69
N GLY A 62 12.96 -16.55 9.66
CA GLY A 62 12.40 -17.31 8.54
C GLY A 62 11.21 -16.63 7.87
N ALA A 63 10.27 -16.09 8.66
CA ALA A 63 9.03 -15.53 8.14
C ALA A 63 9.08 -14.02 7.85
N LYS A 64 10.19 -13.33 8.15
CA LYS A 64 10.34 -11.86 7.98
C LYS A 64 9.12 -11.09 8.53
N TRP A 65 8.76 -11.35 9.77
CA TRP A 65 7.72 -10.57 10.43
C TRP A 65 8.17 -9.13 10.59
N THR A 66 7.23 -8.18 10.48
CA THR A 66 7.51 -6.75 10.64
C THR A 66 6.89 -6.18 11.92
N ALA A 67 5.86 -6.83 12.45
CA ALA A 67 5.24 -6.46 13.71
C ALA A 67 4.49 -7.64 14.36
N GLY A 68 3.93 -7.43 15.55
CA GLY A 68 3.02 -8.38 16.18
C GLY A 68 2.15 -7.74 17.26
N TYR A 69 1.00 -8.33 17.53
CA TYR A 69 0.02 -7.83 18.51
C TYR A 69 -0.64 -8.97 19.30
N CYS A 70 -1.13 -8.64 20.48
CA CYS A 70 -1.84 -9.56 21.35
C CYS A 70 -3.32 -9.65 20.95
N LYS A 71 -3.77 -10.84 20.56
CA LYS A 71 -5.16 -11.17 20.30
C LYS A 71 -5.62 -12.26 21.26
N ILE A 72 -6.52 -11.94 22.19
CA ILE A 72 -7.08 -12.88 23.18
C ILE A 72 -5.95 -13.68 23.87
N ARG A 73 -4.97 -12.95 24.43
CA ARG A 73 -3.76 -13.50 25.09
C ARG A 73 -2.85 -14.34 24.19
N ARG A 74 -3.03 -14.37 22.88
CA ARG A 74 -2.10 -15.00 21.92
C ARG A 74 -1.35 -13.95 21.13
N CYS A 75 -0.05 -14.15 20.94
CA CYS A 75 0.75 -13.30 20.06
C CYS A 75 0.45 -13.64 18.60
N THR A 76 0.10 -12.62 17.82
CA THR A 76 -0.15 -12.70 16.37
C THR A 76 0.90 -11.86 15.67
N CYS A 77 1.71 -12.49 14.83
CA CYS A 77 2.71 -11.80 14.02
C CYS A 77 2.08 -11.33 12.71
N GLN A 78 2.58 -10.22 12.18
CA GLN A 78 2.16 -9.66 10.92
C GLN A 78 3.35 -9.30 10.03
N ARG A 79 3.15 -9.42 8.72
CA ARG A 79 4.11 -9.02 7.69
C ARG A 79 3.39 -8.56 6.44
N GLU A 80 4.13 -7.87 5.60
CA GLU A 80 3.71 -7.58 4.24
C GLU A 80 3.68 -8.87 3.39
N CYS A 81 2.63 -8.95 2.57
CA CYS A 81 2.38 -9.84 1.45
C CYS A 81 1.90 -8.96 0.27
#